data_AF-A0A252BST3-F1
#
_entry.id   AF-A0A252BST3-F1
#
_cell.length_a   1.000
_cell.length_b   1.000
_cell.length_c   1.000
_cell.angle_alpha   90.00
_cell.angle_beta   90.00
_cell.angle_gamma   90.00
#
_symmetry.space_group_name_H-M   'P 1'
#
loop_
_entity.id
_entity.type
_entity.pdbx_description
1 polymer ?
#
loop_
_entity_poly.entity_id
_entity_poly.type
_entity_poly.pdbx_seq_one_letter_code
_entity_poly.pdbx_strand_id
1 'polypeptide(L)' 'MAANVLRLPHCPQTSPLLISHSLLQMADVVWEAGMTNIANELIALAHSAFDRAPDLTTS' A
#
# COMPACT_ATOMS: atom_id res chain seq x y z
N MET A 1 20.09 34.04 12.57
CA MET A 1 20.47 32.63 12.84
C MET A 1 19.57 31.76 11.99
N ALA A 2 20.12 31.12 10.95
CA ALA A 2 19.36 30.24 10.07
C ALA A 2 19.10 28.91 10.79
N ALA A 3 17.83 28.64 11.13
CA ALA A 3 17.41 27.34 11.62
C ALA A 3 17.63 26.32 10.49
N ASN A 4 18.67 25.49 10.64
CA ASN A 4 18.92 24.38 9.73
C ASN A 4 17.84 23.32 10.00
N VAL A 5 16.70 23.46 9.32
CA VAL A 5 15.62 22.47 9.36
C VAL A 5 16.17 21.20 8.72
N LEU A 6 16.59 20.26 9.56
CA LEU A 6 16.84 18.87 9.20
C LEU A 6 15.54 18.30 8.62
N ARG A 7 15.33 18.47 7.30
CA ARG A 7 14.25 17.79 6.59
C ARG A 7 14.57 16.31 6.67
N LEU A 8 13.76 15.55 7.41
CA LEU A 8 13.80 14.09 7.37
C LEU A 8 13.80 13.65 5.89
N PRO A 9 14.57 12.62 5.52
CA PRO A 9 14.52 12.08 4.18
C PRO A 9 13.06 11.77 3.86
N HIS A 10 12.56 12.29 2.74
CA HIS A 10 11.23 11.95 2.26
C HIS A 10 11.20 10.44 2.13
N CYS A 11 10.41 9.75 2.97
CA CYS A 11 10.11 8.36 2.72
C CYS A 11 9.47 8.32 1.32
N PRO A 12 10.01 7.55 0.37
CA PRO A 12 9.38 7.42 -0.93
C PRO A 12 7.95 6.97 -0.68
N GLN A 13 6.99 7.76 -1.14
CA GLN A 13 5.58 7.44 -1.04
C GLN A 13 5.39 6.08 -1.74
N THR A 14 5.13 5.04 -0.95
CA THR A 14 5.07 3.68 -1.44
C THR A 14 3.97 3.63 -2.49
N SER A 15 4.30 3.23 -3.71
CA SER A 15 3.34 3.32 -4.80
C SER A 15 2.15 2.39 -4.50
N PRO A 16 0.90 2.86 -4.69
CA PRO A 16 -0.29 2.05 -4.50
C PRO A 16 -0.22 0.72 -5.26
N LEU A 17 0.37 0.76 -6.46
CA LEU A 17 0.63 -0.41 -7.32
C LEU A 17 1.56 -1.44 -6.69
N LEU A 18 2.64 -1.01 -6.01
CA LEU A 18 3.54 -1.94 -5.33
C LEU A 18 2.86 -2.57 -4.11
N ILE A 19 2.08 -1.79 -3.37
CA ILE A 19 1.32 -2.28 -2.22
C ILE A 19 0.30 -3.33 -2.68
N SER A 20 -0.53 -2.99 -3.68
CA SER A 20 -1.55 -3.89 -4.20
C SER A 20 -0.95 -5.17 -4.78
N HIS A 21 0.15 -5.07 -5.52
CA HIS A 21 0.84 -6.22 -6.07
C HIS A 21 1.34 -7.17 -4.97
N SER A 22 1.97 -6.62 -3.93
CA SER A 22 2.46 -7.40 -2.79
C SER A 22 1.32 -8.14 -2.07
N LEU A 23 0.17 -7.47 -1.90
CA LEU A 23 -1.01 -8.05 -1.26
C LEU A 23 -1.64 -9.16 -2.10
N LEU A 24 -1.71 -9.00 -3.42
CA LEU A 24 -2.21 -10.04 -4.31
C LEU A 24 -1.31 -11.28 -4.33
N GLN A 25 0.01 -11.09 -4.31
CA GLN A 25 0.95 -12.22 -4.19
C GLN A 25 0.76 -13.00 -2.89
N MET A 26 0.53 -12.29 -1.79
CA MET A 26 0.22 -12.94 -0.51
C MET A 26 -1.14 -13.63 -0.55
N ALA A 27 -2.15 -13.02 -1.16
CA ALA A 27 -3.47 -13.61 -1.30
C ALA A 27 -3.41 -14.94 -2.05
N ASP A 28 -2.60 -15.03 -3.11
CA ASP A 28 -2.40 -16.24 -3.92
C ASP A 28 -1.77 -17.38 -3.09
N VAL A 29 -0.70 -17.09 -2.34
CA VAL A 29 -0.05 -18.07 -1.45
C VAL A 29 -1.02 -18.59 -0.37
N VAL A 30 -1.79 -17.69 0.21
CA VAL A 30 -2.74 -18.01 1.28
C VAL A 30 -3.97 -18.75 0.72
N TRP A 31 -4.35 -18.48 -0.53
CA TRP A 31 -5.39 -19.22 -1.25
C TRP A 31 -4.98 -20.66 -1.48
N GLU A 32 -3.77 -20.89 -2.00
CA GLU A 32 -3.20 -22.23 -2.18
C GLU A 32 -3.06 -23.00 -0.85
N ALA A 33 -2.83 -22.30 0.26
CA ALA A 33 -2.82 -22.89 1.60
C ALA A 33 -4.22 -23.25 2.14
N GLY A 34 -5.30 -22.99 1.40
CA GLY A 34 -6.68 -23.27 1.80
C GLY A 34 -7.27 -22.25 2.79
N MET A 35 -6.58 -21.14 3.05
CA MET A 35 -7.00 -20.08 3.97
C MET A 35 -7.80 -18.99 3.24
N THR A 36 -8.92 -19.39 2.62
CA THR A 36 -9.72 -18.54 1.71
C THR A 36 -10.23 -17.24 2.35
N ASN A 37 -10.56 -17.24 3.65
CA ASN A 37 -10.98 -16.02 4.36
C ASN A 37 -9.90 -14.94 4.35
N ILE A 38 -8.65 -15.32 4.64
CA ILE A 38 -7.53 -14.37 4.71
C ILE A 38 -7.13 -13.92 3.30
N ALA A 39 -7.20 -14.80 2.30
CA ALA A 39 -6.99 -14.41 0.91
C ALA A 39 -8.00 -13.35 0.45
N ASN A 40 -9.28 -13.49 0.81
CA ASN A 40 -10.30 -12.48 0.51
C ASN A 40 -10.04 -11.14 1.21
N GLU A 41 -9.59 -11.16 2.47
CA GLU A 41 -9.20 -9.93 3.19
C GLU A 41 -8.03 -9.22 2.49
N LEU A 42 -7.03 -9.97 2.04
CA LEU A 42 -5.87 -9.43 1.32
C LEU A 42 -6.25 -8.83 -0.04
N ILE A 43 -7.18 -9.45 -0.77
CA ILE A 43 -7.71 -8.92 -2.04
C ILE A 43 -8.50 -7.62 -1.79
N ALA A 44 -9.35 -7.59 -0.76
CA ALA A 44 -10.08 -6.38 -0.38
C ALA A 44 -9.12 -5.23 0.01
N LEU A 45 -8.04 -5.56 0.75
CA LEU A 45 -7.00 -4.61 1.12
C LEU A 45 -6.27 -4.08 -0.12
N ALA A 46 -5.92 -4.94 -1.08
CA ALA A 46 -5.28 -4.56 -2.33
C ALA A 46 -6.12 -3.56 -3.12
N HIS A 47 -7.44 -3.76 -3.19
CA HIS A 47 -8.35 -2.80 -3.83
C HIS A 47 -8.44 -1.47 -3.07
N SER A 48 -8.46 -1.49 -1.74
CA SER A 48 -8.46 -0.24 -0.94
C SER A 48 -7.18 0.59 -1.10
N ALA A 49 -6.04 -0.04 -1.38
CA ALA A 49 -4.78 0.66 -1.64
C ALA A 49 -4.86 1.51 -2.92
N PHE A 50 -5.63 1.05 -3.92
CA PHE A 50 -5.92 1.83 -5.13
C PHE A 50 -6.93 2.95 -4.88
N ASP A 51 -7.98 2.68 -4.10
CA ASP A 51 -9.06 3.64 -3.84
C ASP A 51 -8.58 4.87 -3.05
N ARG A 52 -7.50 4.73 -2.26
CA ARG A 52 -6.88 5.83 -1.50
C ARG A 52 -5.98 6.76 -2.33
N ALA A 53 -5.90 6.56 -3.65
CA ALA A 53 -5.08 7.37 -4.55
C ALA A 53 -5.64 8.74 -5.03
N PRO A 54 -6.87 9.21 -4.71
CA PRO A 54 -7.32 10.54 -5.13
C PRO A 54 -7.27 11.56 -3.98
N ASP A 55 -6.09 11.84 -3.41
CA ASP A 55 -5.94 13.02 -2.54
C ASP A 55 -4.49 13.51 -2.45
N LEU A 56 -3.86 13.74 -3.61
CA LEU A 56 -2.57 14.45 -3.68
C LEU A 56 -2.50 15.48 -4.81
N THR A 57 -3.65 16.06 -5.20
CA THR A 57 -3.70 17.19 -6.14
C THR A 57 -4.86 18.13 -5.82
N THR A 58 -4.76 18.90 -4.74
CA THR A 58 -5.29 20.27 -4.68
C THR A 58 -4.65 20.98 -3.48
N SER A 59 -3.49 21.59 -3.75
CA SER A 59 -3.05 22.82 -3.08
C SER A 59 -3.79 24.01 -3.64
#